data_AF-A0A563VYE9-F1
#
_entry.id   AF-A0A563VYE9-F1
#
_cell.length_a   1.000
_cell.length_b   1.000
_cell.length_c   1.000
_cell.angle_alpha   90.00
_cell.angle_beta   90.00
_cell.angle_gamma   90.00
#
_symmetry.space_group_name_H-M   'P 1'
#
loop_
_entity.id
_entity.type
_entity.pdbx_description
1 polymer ?
#
loop_
_entity_poly.entity_id
_entity_poly.type
_entity_poly.pdbx_seq_one_letter_code
_entity_poly.pdbx_strand_id
1 'polypeptide(L)'
;MKLSNKEFLIIITTIVVAFLVSSILAIFVNLAVSILGALLVIICGVAYRFPRQSLWLFLIYLPLTGTITYSFGSVYSAVGGKVVFSTLYPIFHLAKDVFYFPALIAILLSSYWLKQFRQTAKSVLIGSLVLLGTCLLTLFLVNVPQQLSGSVPGQPILMGIIGLKILIGYVPFLVCGYYLIRDRNQDLTFFPRFHIHLLFAVVYV
;
A
#
# COMPACT_ATOMS: atom_id res chain seq x y z
N MET A 1 9.17 33.08 -3.36
CA MET A 1 9.69 31.70 -3.20
C MET A 1 10.15 31.20 -4.58
N LYS A 2 11.45 31.27 -4.91
CA LYS A 2 11.96 30.81 -6.22
C LYS A 2 11.94 29.28 -6.24
N LEU A 3 11.15 28.66 -7.14
CA LEU A 3 11.24 27.23 -7.37
C LEU A 3 12.59 26.92 -8.04
N SER A 4 13.24 25.84 -7.59
CA SER A 4 14.39 25.28 -8.30
C SER A 4 13.94 24.75 -9.67
N ASN A 5 14.77 24.88 -10.71
CA ASN A 5 14.46 24.44 -12.07
C ASN A 5 14.02 22.95 -12.14
N LYS A 6 14.53 22.12 -11.23
CA LYS A 6 14.15 20.69 -11.12
C LYS A 6 12.70 20.52 -10.63
N GLU A 7 12.28 21.33 -9.67
CA GLU A 7 10.93 21.28 -9.10
C GLU A 7 9.88 21.71 -10.12
N PHE A 8 10.21 22.73 -10.91
CA PHE A 8 9.37 23.20 -12.00
C PHE A 8 9.18 22.13 -13.08
N LEU A 9 10.26 21.43 -13.44
CA LEU A 9 10.22 20.34 -14.42
C LEU A 9 9.37 19.15 -13.95
N ILE A 10 9.45 18.77 -12.67
CA ILE A 10 8.61 17.70 -12.09
C ILE A 10 7.13 18.07 -12.13
N ILE A 11 6.77 19.32 -11.81
CA ILE A 11 5.38 19.78 -11.85
C ILE A 11 4.83 19.74 -13.28
N ILE A 12 5.58 20.28 -14.24
CA ILE A 12 5.15 20.29 -15.64
C ILE A 12 4.99 18.86 -16.16
N THR A 13 5.97 17.99 -15.93
CA THR A 13 5.88 16.59 -16.37
C THR A 13 4.70 15.87 -15.75
N THR A 14 4.42 16.08 -14.46
CA THR A 14 3.23 15.50 -13.80
C THR A 14 1.93 15.97 -14.44
N ILE A 15 1.80 17.28 -14.72
CA ILE A 15 0.60 17.86 -15.34
C ILE A 15 0.40 17.31 -16.76
N VAL A 16 1.47 17.27 -17.56
CA VAL A 16 1.43 16.76 -18.94
C VAL A 16 1.03 15.28 -18.94
N VAL A 17 1.63 14.46 -18.08
CA VAL A 17 1.28 13.03 -17.98
C VAL A 17 -0.15 12.86 -17.50
N ALA A 18 -0.61 13.64 -16.51
CA ALA A 18 -1.99 13.58 -16.03
C ALA A 18 -2.99 13.91 -17.15
N PHE A 19 -2.71 14.95 -17.94
CA PHE A 19 -3.54 15.32 -19.09
C PHE A 19 -3.58 14.24 -20.17
N LEU A 20 -2.43 13.64 -20.51
CA LEU A 20 -2.35 12.57 -21.50
C LEU A 20 -3.10 11.32 -21.04
N VAL A 21 -2.86 10.86 -19.81
CA VAL A 21 -3.54 9.68 -19.23
C VAL A 21 -5.05 9.90 -19.15
N SER A 22 -5.47 11.09 -18.69
CA SER A 22 -6.88 11.46 -18.63
C SER A 22 -7.53 11.49 -20.01
N SER A 23 -6.87 12.10 -21.01
CA SER A 23 -7.36 12.15 -22.38
C SER A 23 -7.58 10.75 -22.97
N ILE A 24 -6.63 9.84 -22.77
CA ILE A 24 -6.75 8.45 -23.22
C ILE A 24 -7.92 7.75 -22.52
N LEU A 25 -8.01 7.84 -21.19
CA LEU A 25 -9.09 7.19 -20.42
C LEU A 25 -10.48 7.74 -20.77
N ALA A 26 -10.58 9.03 -21.11
CA ALA A 26 -11.83 9.65 -21.51
C ALA A 26 -12.35 9.09 -22.84
N ILE A 27 -11.45 8.79 -23.79
CA ILE A 27 -11.78 8.25 -25.11
C ILE A 27 -12.18 6.78 -25.01
N PHE A 28 -11.45 5.98 -24.24
CA PHE A 28 -11.59 4.51 -24.25
C PHE A 28 -12.47 3.91 -23.16
N VAL A 29 -12.74 4.64 -22.07
CA VAL A 29 -13.46 4.09 -20.91
C VAL A 29 -14.70 4.90 -20.57
N ASN A 30 -14.55 5.99 -19.84
CA ASN A 30 -15.60 6.95 -19.50
C ASN A 30 -14.98 8.18 -18.80
N LEU A 31 -15.80 9.22 -18.64
CA LEU A 31 -15.38 10.47 -18.00
C LEU A 31 -15.01 10.29 -16.52
N ALA A 32 -15.74 9.45 -15.78
CA ALA A 32 -15.50 9.24 -14.34
C ALA A 32 -14.13 8.60 -14.07
N VAL A 33 -13.77 7.55 -14.82
CA VAL A 33 -12.47 6.88 -14.72
C VAL A 33 -11.35 7.79 -15.21
N SER A 34 -11.61 8.63 -16.20
CA SER A 34 -10.64 9.63 -16.66
C SER A 34 -10.28 10.65 -15.58
N ILE A 35 -11.28 11.19 -14.87
CA ILE A 35 -11.05 12.14 -13.77
C ILE A 35 -10.27 11.45 -12.64
N LEU A 36 -10.64 10.23 -12.27
CA LEU A 36 -9.92 9.45 -11.26
C LEU A 36 -8.48 9.14 -11.69
N GLY A 37 -8.25 8.83 -12.96
CA GLY A 37 -6.92 8.62 -13.52
C GLY A 37 -6.06 9.88 -13.47
N ALA A 38 -6.62 11.05 -13.80
CA ALA A 38 -5.93 12.33 -13.67
C ALA A 38 -5.53 12.61 -12.21
N LEU A 39 -6.47 12.43 -11.28
CA LEU A 39 -6.26 12.62 -9.85
C LEU A 39 -5.15 11.70 -9.33
N LEU A 40 -5.17 10.43 -9.75
CA LEU A 40 -4.16 9.44 -9.38
C LEU A 40 -2.76 9.88 -9.80
N VAL A 41 -2.57 10.34 -11.04
CA VAL A 41 -1.26 10.81 -11.53
C VAL A 41 -0.78 12.02 -10.74
N ILE A 42 -1.67 12.96 -10.43
CA ILE A 42 -1.34 14.14 -9.62
C ILE A 42 -0.91 13.71 -8.22
N ILE A 43 -1.67 12.82 -7.57
CA ILE A 43 -1.33 12.27 -6.25
C ILE A 43 0.04 11.59 -6.29
N CYS A 44 0.33 10.80 -7.33
CA CYS A 44 1.63 10.17 -7.51
C CYS A 44 2.77 11.20 -7.66
N GLY A 45 2.56 12.28 -8.40
CA GLY A 45 3.55 13.36 -8.53
C GLY A 45 3.78 14.13 -7.23
N VAL A 46 2.72 14.41 -6.47
CA VAL A 46 2.83 14.99 -5.12
C VAL A 46 3.57 14.01 -4.19
N ALA A 47 3.27 12.71 -4.28
CA ALA A 47 3.89 11.69 -3.46
C ALA A 47 5.39 11.52 -3.73
N TYR A 48 5.79 11.64 -5.01
CA TYR A 48 7.19 11.66 -5.40
C TYR A 48 7.92 12.90 -4.88
N ARG A 49 7.27 14.07 -4.90
CA ARG A 49 7.86 15.34 -4.46
C ARG A 49 8.00 15.44 -2.95
N PHE A 50 6.98 15.02 -2.21
CA PHE A 50 6.94 15.07 -0.75
C PHE A 50 6.83 13.65 -0.19
N PRO A 51 7.88 12.82 -0.33
CA PRO A 51 7.81 11.41 0.04
C PRO A 51 7.50 11.24 1.53
N ARG A 52 8.07 12.09 2.40
CA ARG A 52 7.84 12.00 3.85
C ARG A 52 6.39 12.28 4.25
N GLN A 53 5.77 13.33 3.72
CA GLN A 53 4.38 13.67 4.01
C GLN A 53 3.43 12.60 3.49
N SER A 54 3.75 12.05 2.33
CA SER A 54 2.94 11.04 1.66
C SER A 54 3.02 9.68 2.37
N LEU A 55 4.17 9.36 2.96
CA LEU A 55 4.29 8.22 3.87
C LEU A 55 3.45 8.41 5.12
N TRP A 56 3.50 9.57 5.80
CA TRP A 56 2.61 9.81 6.95
C TRP A 56 1.14 9.61 6.59
N LEU A 57 0.69 10.13 5.45
CA LEU A 57 -0.68 9.97 4.98
C LEU A 57 -1.02 8.50 4.67
N PHE A 58 -0.09 7.76 4.05
CA PHE A 58 -0.24 6.32 3.82
C PHE A 58 -0.35 5.53 5.14
N LEU A 59 0.47 5.87 6.13
CA LEU A 59 0.45 5.21 7.43
C LEU A 59 -0.83 5.49 8.22
N ILE A 60 -1.41 6.69 8.11
CA ILE A 60 -2.75 7.00 8.65
C ILE A 60 -3.83 6.17 7.92
N TYR A 61 -3.69 6.02 6.59
CA TYR A 61 -4.63 5.28 5.78
C TYR A 61 -4.64 3.76 6.06
N LEU A 62 -3.50 3.16 6.40
CA LEU A 62 -3.39 1.71 6.63
C LEU A 62 -4.40 1.12 7.63
N PRO A 63 -4.52 1.61 8.88
CA PRO A 63 -5.52 1.12 9.83
C PRO A 63 -6.96 1.40 9.39
N LEU A 64 -7.17 2.45 8.58
CA LEU A 64 -8.49 2.79 8.00
C LEU A 64 -8.81 1.98 6.75
N THR A 65 -7.86 1.18 6.24
CA THR A 65 -8.03 0.45 4.99
C THR A 65 -9.25 -0.45 5.06
N GLY A 66 -9.46 -1.17 6.17
CA GLY A 66 -10.61 -2.06 6.35
C GLY A 66 -11.93 -1.31 6.25
N THR A 67 -12.11 -0.25 7.03
CA THR A 67 -13.33 0.56 7.06
C THR A 67 -13.64 1.20 5.71
N ILE A 68 -12.64 1.79 5.04
CA ILE A 68 -12.81 2.37 3.71
C ILE A 68 -13.17 1.28 2.71
N THR A 69 -12.49 0.15 2.77
CA THR A 69 -12.73 -0.99 1.89
C THR A 69 -14.17 -1.52 2.05
N TYR A 70 -14.69 -1.63 3.27
CA TYR A 70 -16.07 -2.05 3.55
C TYR A 70 -17.13 -1.01 3.18
N SER A 71 -16.77 0.27 3.13
CA SER A 71 -17.69 1.34 2.69
C SER A 71 -18.01 1.30 1.19
N PHE A 72 -17.21 0.60 0.39
CA PHE A 72 -17.49 0.39 -1.04
C PHE A 72 -18.47 -0.77 -1.25
N GLY A 73 -19.77 -0.45 -1.33
CA GLY A 73 -20.87 -1.41 -1.55
C GLY A 73 -20.80 -2.21 -2.87
N SER A 74 -19.89 -1.85 -3.79
CA SER A 74 -19.62 -2.60 -5.03
C SER A 74 -18.58 -3.72 -4.86
N VAL A 75 -17.82 -3.72 -3.77
CA VAL A 75 -16.79 -4.73 -3.44
C VAL A 75 -17.28 -5.68 -2.34
N TYR A 76 -18.16 -5.20 -1.46
CA TYR A 76 -18.75 -5.95 -0.35
C TYR A 76 -20.26 -5.77 -0.35
N SER A 77 -20.99 -6.88 -0.21
CA SER A 77 -22.42 -6.84 0.07
C SER A 77 -22.72 -7.76 1.25
N ALA A 78 -23.38 -7.22 2.27
CA ALA A 78 -23.87 -8.01 3.38
C ALA A 78 -25.22 -8.61 2.97
N VAL A 79 -25.23 -9.88 2.57
CA VAL A 79 -26.45 -10.60 2.20
C VAL A 79 -26.70 -11.66 3.28
N GLY A 80 -27.79 -11.48 4.05
CA GLY A 80 -28.24 -12.47 5.04
C GLY A 80 -27.24 -12.76 6.17
N GLY A 81 -26.58 -11.73 6.71
CA GLY A 81 -25.61 -11.88 7.81
C GLY A 81 -24.26 -12.49 7.41
N LYS A 82 -24.03 -12.72 6.11
CA LYS A 82 -22.73 -13.14 5.56
C LYS A 82 -22.14 -12.05 4.68
N VAL A 83 -20.82 -11.89 4.75
CA VAL A 83 -20.07 -10.97 3.89
C VAL A 83 -19.80 -11.67 2.56
N VAL A 84 -20.41 -11.18 1.49
CA VAL A 84 -20.17 -11.68 0.13
C VAL A 84 -19.19 -10.73 -0.55
N PHE A 85 -18.06 -11.28 -1.01
CA PHE A 85 -17.02 -10.54 -1.71
C PHE A 85 -17.27 -10.55 -3.22
N SER A 86 -17.22 -9.38 -3.85
CA SER A 86 -17.31 -9.24 -5.30
C SER A 86 -16.02 -9.73 -5.98
N THR A 87 -16.10 -10.08 -7.26
CA THR A 87 -14.94 -10.47 -8.09
C THR A 87 -13.86 -9.37 -8.19
N LEU A 88 -14.20 -8.13 -7.85
CA LEU A 88 -13.31 -6.98 -7.82
C LEU A 88 -12.47 -6.88 -6.53
N TYR A 89 -12.76 -7.68 -5.51
CA TYR A 89 -12.04 -7.68 -4.22
C TYR A 89 -10.52 -7.82 -4.36
N PRO A 90 -9.98 -8.77 -5.16
CA PRO A 90 -8.53 -8.93 -5.29
C PRO A 90 -7.87 -7.71 -5.96
N ILE A 91 -8.55 -7.12 -6.94
CA ILE A 91 -8.06 -5.94 -7.69
C ILE A 91 -8.06 -4.72 -6.77
N PHE A 92 -9.08 -4.55 -5.93
CA PHE A 92 -9.17 -3.47 -4.96
C PHE A 92 -8.02 -3.54 -3.93
N HIS A 93 -7.74 -4.75 -3.42
CA HIS A 93 -6.59 -4.96 -2.53
C HIS A 93 -5.24 -4.80 -3.24
N LEU A 94 -5.16 -4.94 -4.56
CA LEU A 94 -3.96 -4.68 -5.34
C LEU A 94 -3.76 -3.18 -5.62
N ALA A 95 -4.83 -2.48 -5.98
CA ALA A 95 -4.81 -1.06 -6.35
C ALA A 95 -4.42 -0.17 -5.16
N LYS A 96 -4.87 -0.50 -3.95
CA LYS A 96 -4.55 0.30 -2.75
C LYS A 96 -3.05 0.31 -2.40
N ASP A 97 -2.32 -0.73 -2.80
CA ASP A 97 -0.88 -0.81 -2.53
C ASP A 97 -0.07 0.05 -3.52
N VAL A 98 -0.66 0.48 -4.64
CA VAL A 98 0.03 1.29 -5.66
C VAL A 98 0.39 2.69 -5.12
N PHE A 99 -0.41 3.23 -4.20
CA PHE A 99 -0.29 4.63 -3.75
C PHE A 99 1.02 4.96 -3.02
N TYR A 100 1.69 3.98 -2.38
CA TYR A 100 2.95 4.26 -1.69
C TYR A 100 4.20 4.13 -2.58
N PHE A 101 4.09 3.52 -3.77
CA PHE A 101 5.23 3.30 -4.67
C PHE A 101 5.94 4.59 -5.12
N PRO A 102 5.26 5.69 -5.48
CA PRO A 102 5.95 6.92 -5.89
C PRO A 102 6.84 7.48 -4.77
N ALA A 103 6.36 7.45 -3.53
CA ALA A 103 7.13 7.86 -2.36
C ALA A 103 8.30 6.92 -2.10
N LEU A 104 8.10 5.60 -2.26
CA LEU A 104 9.16 4.61 -2.16
C LEU A 104 10.27 4.84 -3.21
N ILE A 105 9.90 5.06 -4.47
CA ILE A 105 10.86 5.30 -5.57
C ILE A 105 11.70 6.56 -5.27
N ALA A 106 11.06 7.64 -4.81
CA ALA A 106 11.77 8.85 -4.42
C ALA A 106 12.81 8.61 -3.30
N ILE A 107 12.46 7.76 -2.32
CA ILE A 107 13.37 7.40 -1.22
C ILE A 107 14.50 6.49 -1.71
N LEU A 108 14.21 5.50 -2.56
CA LEU A 108 15.21 4.57 -3.11
C LEU A 108 16.24 5.28 -3.99
N LEU A 109 15.82 6.31 -4.73
CA LEU A 109 16.74 7.15 -5.51
C LEU A 109 17.61 8.04 -4.61
N SER A 110 17.23 8.24 -3.34
CA SER A 110 18.05 8.96 -2.37
C SER A 110 19.16 8.05 -1.80
N SER A 111 20.33 8.08 -2.45
CA SER A 111 21.51 7.23 -2.16
C SER A 111 22.00 7.27 -0.69
N TYR A 112 21.80 8.39 0.00
CA TYR A 112 22.24 8.59 1.38
C TYR A 112 21.55 7.62 2.37
N TRP A 113 20.23 7.42 2.25
CA TRP A 113 19.45 6.62 3.20
C TRP A 113 19.59 5.12 3.01
N LEU A 114 19.90 4.69 1.78
CA LEU A 114 20.08 3.28 1.45
C LEU A 114 21.29 2.67 2.18
N LYS A 115 22.36 3.46 2.41
CA LYS A 115 23.52 3.03 3.20
C LYS A 115 23.18 2.85 4.68
N GLN A 116 22.42 3.78 5.27
CA GLN A 116 22.06 3.73 6.69
C GLN A 116 21.02 2.64 6.98
N PHE A 117 20.05 2.43 6.10
CA PHE A 117 19.08 1.33 6.21
C PHE A 117 19.76 -0.03 6.09
N ARG A 118 20.75 -0.20 5.20
CA ARG A 118 21.46 -1.48 5.02
C ARG A 118 22.11 -2.01 6.31
N GLN A 119 22.53 -1.12 7.20
CA GLN A 119 23.18 -1.52 8.47
C GLN A 119 22.18 -2.07 9.49
N THR A 120 20.98 -1.50 9.58
CA THR A 120 19.89 -1.96 10.47
C THR A 120 19.00 -3.03 9.86
N ALA A 121 18.95 -3.11 8.52
CA ALA A 121 18.13 -4.07 7.78
C ALA A 121 18.51 -5.53 8.05
N LYS A 122 19.73 -5.82 8.52
CA LYS A 122 20.16 -7.21 8.80
C LYS A 122 19.25 -7.93 9.79
N SER A 123 18.88 -7.28 10.90
CA SER A 123 18.02 -7.88 11.92
C SER A 123 16.58 -8.07 11.42
N VAL A 124 16.06 -7.08 10.69
CA VAL A 124 14.72 -7.11 10.11
C VAL A 124 14.60 -8.16 9.00
N LEU A 125 15.64 -8.31 8.17
CA LEU A 125 15.67 -9.26 7.06
C LEU A 125 15.61 -10.71 7.54
N ILE A 126 16.27 -11.02 8.66
CA ILE A 126 16.18 -12.35 9.29
C ILE A 126 14.75 -12.65 9.72
N GLY A 127 14.09 -11.71 10.41
CA GLY A 127 12.68 -11.84 10.80
C GLY A 127 11.76 -12.04 9.60
N SER A 128 11.94 -11.26 8.54
CA SER A 128 11.18 -11.39 7.30
C SER A 128 11.40 -12.72 6.59
N LEU A 129 12.62 -13.27 6.61
CA LEU A 129 12.92 -14.59 6.02
C LEU A 129 12.27 -15.74 6.81
N VAL A 130 12.28 -15.67 8.13
CA VAL A 130 11.58 -16.67 8.97
C VAL A 130 10.09 -16.63 8.68
N LEU A 131 9.50 -15.44 8.63
CA LEU A 131 8.08 -15.27 8.34
C LEU A 131 7.74 -15.78 6.93
N LEU A 132 8.57 -15.47 5.92
CA LEU A 132 8.46 -16.01 4.56
C LEU A 132 8.46 -17.53 4.56
N GLY A 133 9.39 -18.15 5.30
CA GLY A 133 9.44 -19.60 5.48
C GLY A 133 8.13 -20.15 6.04
N THR A 134 7.59 -19.53 7.10
CA THR A 134 6.30 -19.97 7.68
C THR A 134 5.12 -19.80 6.73
N CYS A 135 5.07 -18.71 5.94
CA CYS A 135 4.05 -18.50 4.93
C CYS A 135 4.11 -19.53 3.81
N LEU A 136 5.32 -19.87 3.33
CA LEU A 136 5.53 -20.91 2.32
C LEU A 136 5.15 -22.30 2.83
N LEU A 137 5.54 -22.64 4.06
CA LEU A 137 5.13 -23.88 4.69
C LEU A 137 3.60 -23.97 4.80
N THR A 138 2.93 -22.89 5.19
CA THR A 138 1.46 -22.86 5.27
C THR A 138 0.83 -23.01 3.88
N LEU A 139 1.39 -22.36 2.86
CA LEU A 139 0.90 -22.47 1.49
C LEU A 139 0.99 -23.91 0.96
N PHE A 140 2.12 -24.58 1.16
CA PHE A 140 2.34 -25.95 0.65
C PHE A 140 1.73 -27.04 1.53
N LEU A 141 1.75 -26.90 2.86
CA LEU A 141 1.30 -27.95 3.78
C LEU A 141 -0.18 -27.84 4.15
N VAL A 142 -0.78 -26.66 4.04
CA VAL A 142 -2.18 -26.43 4.41
C VAL A 142 -3.01 -26.11 3.17
N ASN A 143 -2.67 -25.05 2.44
CA ASN A 143 -3.55 -24.54 1.38
C ASN A 143 -3.61 -25.46 0.15
N VAL A 144 -2.48 -26.07 -0.25
CA VAL A 144 -2.45 -27.02 -1.38
C VAL A 144 -3.26 -28.29 -1.07
N PRO A 145 -3.07 -28.99 0.07
CA PRO A 145 -3.90 -30.14 0.42
C PRO A 145 -5.38 -29.82 0.58
N GLN A 146 -5.73 -28.65 1.13
CA GLN A 146 -7.14 -28.20 1.24
C GLN A 146 -7.79 -27.98 -0.12
N GLN A 147 -7.06 -27.45 -1.10
CA GLN A 147 -7.55 -27.31 -2.47
C GLN A 147 -7.74 -28.66 -3.16
N LEU A 148 -6.80 -29.59 -2.98
CA LEU A 148 -6.85 -30.93 -3.59
C LEU A 148 -7.94 -31.82 -2.99
N SER A 149 -8.18 -31.70 -1.69
CA SER A 149 -9.22 -32.47 -0.99
C SER A 149 -10.63 -31.89 -1.13
N GLY A 150 -10.78 -30.67 -1.64
CA GLY A 150 -12.07 -29.98 -1.74
C GLY A 150 -12.77 -29.77 -0.39
N SER A 151 -12.03 -29.89 0.72
CA SER A 151 -12.57 -29.99 2.08
C SER A 151 -13.06 -28.66 2.64
N VAL A 152 -12.72 -27.54 1.99
CA VAL A 152 -13.10 -26.18 2.41
C VAL A 152 -13.72 -25.44 1.23
N PRO A 153 -14.89 -24.80 1.39
CA PRO A 153 -15.46 -23.96 0.35
C PRO A 153 -14.56 -22.75 0.09
N GLY A 154 -14.13 -22.56 -1.17
CA GLY A 154 -13.32 -21.40 -1.60
C GLY A 154 -12.11 -21.80 -2.45
N GLN A 155 -11.14 -20.89 -2.54
CA GLN A 155 -9.85 -21.12 -3.22
C GLN A 155 -8.67 -20.94 -2.24
N PRO A 156 -8.37 -21.97 -1.40
CA PRO A 156 -7.28 -21.92 -0.42
C PRO A 156 -5.94 -21.49 -1.00
N ILE A 157 -5.58 -21.95 -2.21
CA ILE A 157 -4.32 -21.57 -2.85
C ILE A 157 -4.29 -20.07 -3.16
N LEU A 158 -5.39 -19.52 -3.66
CA LEU A 158 -5.47 -18.08 -3.96
C LEU A 158 -5.33 -17.25 -2.67
N MET A 159 -5.95 -17.70 -1.57
CA MET A 159 -5.77 -17.05 -0.27
C MET A 159 -4.32 -17.12 0.23
N GLY A 160 -3.63 -18.23 0.02
CA GLY A 160 -2.19 -18.35 0.30
C GLY A 160 -1.34 -17.34 -0.49
N ILE A 161 -1.61 -17.20 -1.78
CA ILE A 161 -0.89 -16.26 -2.65
C ILE A 161 -1.14 -14.81 -2.20
N ILE A 162 -2.37 -14.46 -1.82
CA ILE A 162 -2.71 -13.14 -1.28
C ILE A 162 -1.94 -12.89 0.03
N GLY A 163 -1.85 -13.88 0.92
CA GLY A 163 -1.04 -13.80 2.14
C GLY A 163 0.44 -13.54 1.86
N LEU A 164 1.00 -14.24 0.87
CA LEU A 164 2.41 -14.07 0.46
C LEU A 164 2.67 -12.68 -0.14
N LYS A 165 1.73 -12.15 -0.94
CA LYS A 165 1.78 -10.79 -1.47
C LYS A 165 1.88 -9.76 -0.34
N ILE A 166 1.05 -9.90 0.70
CA ILE A 166 1.05 -8.97 1.84
C ILE A 166 2.44 -8.91 2.47
N LEU A 167 3.09 -10.07 2.66
CA LEU A 167 4.45 -10.13 3.21
C LEU A 167 5.48 -9.39 2.33
N ILE A 168 5.42 -9.55 1.01
CA ILE A 168 6.30 -8.83 0.08
C ILE A 168 6.04 -7.32 0.16
N GLY A 169 4.78 -6.90 0.32
CA GLY A 169 4.39 -5.50 0.51
C GLY A 169 4.94 -4.88 1.81
N TYR A 170 5.18 -5.68 2.85
CA TYR A 170 5.78 -5.20 4.10
C TYR A 170 7.26 -4.82 3.97
N VAL A 171 8.00 -5.38 3.01
CA VAL A 171 9.43 -5.08 2.82
C VAL A 171 9.67 -3.60 2.46
N PRO A 172 9.06 -3.04 1.41
CA PRO A 172 9.19 -1.62 1.12
C PRO A 172 8.53 -0.74 2.20
N PHE A 173 7.49 -1.24 2.87
CA PHE A 173 6.90 -0.54 4.00
C PHE A 173 7.88 -0.35 5.17
N LEU A 174 8.69 -1.36 5.49
CA LEU A 174 9.73 -1.28 6.51
C LEU A 174 10.79 -0.24 6.17
N VAL A 175 11.16 -0.13 4.88
CA VAL A 175 12.07 0.92 4.38
C VAL A 175 11.44 2.30 4.59
N CYS A 176 10.18 2.46 4.22
CA CYS A 176 9.42 3.70 4.39
C CYS A 176 9.26 4.11 5.87
N GLY A 177 8.93 3.16 6.75
CA GLY A 177 8.80 3.40 8.19
C GLY A 177 10.13 3.82 8.81
N TYR A 178 11.24 3.18 8.43
CA TYR A 178 12.56 3.57 8.89
C TYR A 178 12.98 4.96 8.39
N TYR A 179 12.64 5.32 7.15
CA TYR A 179 12.86 6.66 6.61
C TYR A 179 12.08 7.75 7.36
N LEU A 180 10.91 7.40 7.90
CA LEU A 180 10.06 8.34 8.64
C LEU A 180 10.63 8.72 10.01
N ILE A 181 11.30 7.75 10.67
CA ILE A 181 11.89 7.85 12.00
C ILE A 181 13.23 8.59 11.90
N ARG A 182 13.21 9.89 12.19
CA ARG A 182 14.39 10.76 12.18
C ARG A 182 15.00 10.88 13.58
N ASP A 183 14.14 10.97 14.59
CA ASP A 183 14.53 11.05 16.00
C ASP A 183 14.09 9.82 16.76
N ARG A 184 15.07 8.98 17.13
CA ARG A 184 14.86 7.66 17.73
C ARG A 184 14.03 7.71 19.03
N ASN A 185 13.95 8.84 19.74
CA ASN A 185 13.22 8.88 21.01
C ASN A 185 11.79 9.44 20.87
N GLN A 186 11.60 10.47 20.04
CA GLN A 186 10.29 11.10 19.86
C GLN A 186 9.44 10.35 18.85
N ASP A 187 10.01 9.98 17.68
CA ASP A 187 9.24 9.34 16.62
C ASP A 187 8.85 7.90 17.00
N LEU A 188 9.73 7.15 17.68
CA LEU A 188 9.44 5.78 18.13
C LEU A 188 8.39 5.69 19.24
N THR A 189 8.18 6.76 20.01
CA THR A 189 7.13 6.78 21.04
C THR A 189 5.84 7.39 20.50
N PHE A 190 5.93 8.43 19.68
CA PHE A 190 4.77 9.06 19.05
C PHE A 190 4.07 8.14 18.05
N PHE A 191 4.85 7.50 17.17
CA PHE A 191 4.32 6.67 16.08
C PHE A 191 3.40 5.52 16.55
N PRO A 192 3.81 4.63 17.46
CA PRO A 192 2.93 3.56 17.94
C PRO A 192 1.78 4.10 18.79
N ARG A 193 1.99 5.15 19.59
CA ARG A 193 0.91 5.78 20.36
C ARG A 193 -0.17 6.32 19.43
N PHE A 194 0.20 7.05 18.39
CA PHE A 194 -0.74 7.56 17.40
C PHE A 194 -1.53 6.44 16.72
N HIS A 195 -0.87 5.35 16.29
CA HIS A 195 -1.54 4.22 15.66
C HIS A 195 -2.51 3.50 16.61
N ILE A 196 -2.16 3.35 17.88
CA ILE A 196 -3.04 2.76 18.89
C ILE A 196 -4.29 3.61 19.09
N HIS A 197 -4.15 4.94 19.24
CA HIS A 197 -5.31 5.83 19.40
C HIS A 197 -6.22 5.81 18.17
N LEU A 198 -5.61 5.77 16.98
CA LEU A 198 -6.36 5.71 15.73
C LEU A 198 -7.07 4.37 15.56
N LEU A 199 -6.44 3.25 15.96
CA LEU A 199 -7.09 1.94 16.01
C LEU A 199 -8.29 1.95 16.97
N PHE A 200 -8.12 2.48 18.18
CA PHE A 200 -9.23 2.61 19.12
C PHE A 200 -10.36 3.46 18.53
N ALA A 201 -10.05 4.63 17.97
CA ALA A 201 -11.06 5.49 17.34
C ALA A 201 -11.86 4.79 16.24
N VAL A 202 -11.24 3.88 15.49
CA VAL A 202 -11.89 3.12 14.42
C VAL A 202 -12.73 1.95 14.95
N VAL A 203 -12.30 1.29 16.04
CA VAL A 203 -13.04 0.18 16.66
C VAL A 203 -14.32 0.65 17.37
N TYR A 204 -14.36 1.91 17.81
CA TYR A 204 -15.54 2.51 18.45
C TYR A 204 -16.56 3.12 17.48
N VAL A 205 -16.38 2.96 16.17
CA VAL A 205 -17.30 3.41 15.09
C VAL A 205 -17.87 2.21 14.36
#